data_AF-A0A956J4X4-F1
#
_entry.id   AF-A0A956J4X4-F1
#
_cell.length_a   1.000
_cell.length_b   1.000
_cell.length_c   1.000
_cell.angle_alpha   90.00
_cell.angle_beta   90.00
_cell.angle_gamma   90.00
#
_symmetry.space_group_name_H-M   'P 1'
#
loop_
_entity.id
_entity.type
_entity.pdbx_description
1 polymer ?
#
loop_
_entity_poly.entity_id
_entity_poly.type
_entity_poly.pdbx_seq_one_letter_code
_entity_poly.pdbx_strand_id
1 'polypeptide(L)'
;MEDRARDLVKRLSAEGFQSPYLERLRAKTAEARRSAELGKIQREIVEEMAASLGRAEDRINRALLELDVLAARMRKADEEGKALLIDDFNRMREYAKLRVRDLRIQREALGFRNNALLVELYPIPPAIKR
;
A
#
# COMPACT_ATOMS: atom_id res chain seq x y z
N MET A 1 -21.45 18.00 -19.86
CA MET A 1 -22.93 17.90 -20.01
C MET A 1 -23.63 17.90 -18.66
N GLU A 2 -23.13 17.17 -17.65
CA GLU A 2 -23.74 17.10 -16.30
C GLU A 2 -23.73 18.41 -15.51
N ASP A 3 -22.71 19.27 -15.66
CA ASP A 3 -22.66 20.55 -14.93
C ASP A 3 -23.79 21.50 -15.33
N ARG A 4 -24.11 21.60 -16.63
CA ARG A 4 -25.22 22.42 -17.13
C ARG A 4 -26.59 21.98 -16.58
N ALA A 5 -26.77 20.67 -16.38
CA ALA A 5 -28.00 20.13 -15.79
C ALA A 5 -28.11 20.44 -14.30
N ARG A 6 -26.99 20.35 -13.56
CA ARG A 6 -26.92 20.75 -12.13
C ARG A 6 -27.20 22.24 -11.94
N ASP A 7 -26.60 23.09 -12.77
CA ASP A 7 -26.80 24.54 -12.70
C ASP A 7 -28.26 24.91 -12.99
N LEU A 8 -28.88 24.26 -13.98
CA LEU A 8 -30.29 24.43 -14.29
C LEU A 8 -31.18 24.01 -13.12
N VAL A 9 -30.93 22.84 -12.52
CA VAL A 9 -31.65 22.36 -11.33
C VAL A 9 -31.51 23.36 -10.19
N LYS A 10 -30.29 23.83 -9.90
CA LYS A 10 -30.02 24.76 -8.79
C LYS A 10 -30.78 26.08 -8.97
N ARG A 11 -30.73 26.66 -10.17
CA ARG A 11 -31.42 27.92 -10.49
C ARG A 11 -32.94 27.79 -10.41
N LEU A 12 -33.53 26.80 -11.09
CA LEU A 12 -34.98 26.61 -11.10
C LEU A 12 -35.53 26.25 -9.71
N SER A 13 -34.74 25.56 -8.89
CA SER A 13 -35.09 25.28 -7.49
C SER A 13 -35.11 26.54 -6.64
N ALA A 14 -34.16 27.46 -6.84
CA ALA A 14 -34.10 28.74 -6.14
C ALA A 14 -35.26 29.68 -6.55
N GLU A 15 -35.72 29.58 -7.79
CA GLU A 15 -36.89 30.30 -8.30
C GLU A 15 -38.24 29.69 -7.83
N GLY A 16 -38.21 28.60 -7.07
CA GLY A 16 -39.43 27.93 -6.58
C GLY A 16 -40.23 27.22 -7.67
N PHE A 17 -39.63 26.98 -8.85
CA PHE A 17 -40.31 26.34 -9.97
C PHE A 17 -40.69 24.90 -9.62
N GLN A 18 -41.95 24.52 -9.88
CA GLN A 18 -42.46 23.17 -9.64
C GLN A 18 -42.77 22.48 -10.97
N SER A 19 -42.11 21.33 -11.20
CA SER A 19 -42.36 20.51 -12.39
C SER A 19 -41.95 19.07 -12.12
N PRO A 20 -42.74 18.07 -12.56
CA PRO A 20 -42.35 16.66 -12.48
C PRO A 20 -41.01 16.37 -13.18
N TYR A 21 -40.65 17.13 -14.22
CA TYR A 21 -39.38 17.00 -14.92
C TYR A 21 -38.20 17.55 -14.11
N LEU A 22 -38.42 18.61 -13.32
CA LEU A 22 -37.42 19.15 -12.41
C LEU A 22 -37.11 18.14 -11.29
N GLU A 23 -38.13 17.48 -10.74
CA GLU A 23 -37.92 16.42 -9.73
C GLU A 23 -37.13 15.22 -10.27
N ARG A 24 -37.44 14.77 -11.49
CA ARG A 24 -36.66 13.70 -12.15
C ARG A 24 -35.21 14.12 -12.37
N LEU A 25 -34.98 15.38 -12.78
CA LEU A 25 -33.64 15.90 -13.01
C LEU A 25 -32.86 16.06 -11.68
N ARG A 26 -33.52 16.51 -10.60
CA ARG A 26 -32.97 16.53 -9.24
C ARG A 26 -32.52 15.13 -8.81
N ALA A 27 -33.39 14.14 -8.91
CA ALA A 27 -33.07 12.76 -8.55
C ALA A 27 -31.85 12.23 -9.33
N LYS A 28 -31.83 12.45 -10.65
CA LYS A 28 -30.72 12.03 -11.51
C LYS A 28 -29.40 12.73 -11.15
N THR A 29 -29.42 14.03 -10.89
CA THR A 29 -28.21 14.77 -10.49
C THR A 29 -27.70 14.37 -9.09
N ALA A 30 -28.60 14.05 -8.16
CA ALA A 30 -28.24 13.56 -6.83
C ALA A 30 -27.65 12.14 -6.88
N GLU A 31 -28.18 11.27 -7.73
CA GLU A 31 -27.61 9.95 -7.99
C GLU A 31 -26.22 10.05 -8.63
N ALA A 32 -26.07 10.84 -9.70
CA ALA A 32 -24.77 11.06 -10.35
C ALA A 32 -23.72 11.60 -9.37
N ARG A 33 -24.10 12.55 -8.50
CA ARG A 33 -23.22 13.08 -7.45
C ARG A 33 -22.79 11.99 -6.46
N ARG A 34 -23.73 11.18 -5.95
CA ARG A 34 -23.41 10.07 -5.04
C ARG A 34 -22.45 9.07 -5.67
N SER A 35 -22.69 8.70 -6.93
CA SER A 35 -21.80 7.81 -7.68
C SER A 35 -20.39 8.41 -7.85
N ALA A 36 -20.29 9.72 -8.11
CA ALA A 36 -19.00 10.41 -8.22
C ALA A 36 -18.24 10.47 -6.88
N GLU A 37 -18.95 10.75 -5.78
CA GLU A 37 -18.38 10.76 -4.42
C GLU A 37 -17.90 9.36 -4.01
N LEU A 38 -18.69 8.31 -4.26
CA LEU A 38 -18.27 6.93 -4.03
C LEU A 38 -17.05 6.55 -4.87
N GLY A 39 -17.02 6.96 -6.15
CA GLY A 39 -15.87 6.73 -7.02
C GLY A 39 -14.60 7.45 -6.53
N LYS A 40 -14.73 8.62 -5.89
CA LYS A 40 -13.59 9.32 -5.26
C LYS A 40 -13.06 8.54 -4.06
N ILE A 41 -13.94 8.12 -3.16
CA ILE A 41 -13.57 7.32 -1.97
C ILE A 41 -12.89 6.01 -2.40
N GLN A 42 -13.42 5.33 -3.42
CA GLN A 42 -12.81 4.10 -3.94
C GLN A 42 -11.38 4.33 -4.44
N ARG A 43 -11.11 5.45 -5.13
CA ARG A 43 -9.75 5.80 -5.56
C ARG A 43 -8.83 6.07 -4.38
N GLU A 44 -9.28 6.84 -3.40
CA GLU A 44 -8.50 7.12 -2.18
C GLU A 44 -8.13 5.82 -1.43
N ILE A 45 -9.08 4.87 -1.32
CA ILE A 45 -8.81 3.56 -0.71
C ILE A 45 -7.73 2.80 -1.50
N VAL A 46 -7.81 2.79 -2.84
CA VAL A 46 -6.81 2.13 -3.70
C VAL A 46 -5.43 2.77 -3.57
N GLU A 47 -5.36 4.11 -3.54
CA GLU A 47 -4.11 4.85 -3.35
C GLU A 47 -3.47 4.53 -1.99
N GLU A 48 -4.25 4.49 -0.91
CA GLU A 48 -3.72 4.16 0.43
C GLU A 48 -3.28 2.70 0.52
N MET A 49 -4.01 1.76 -0.10
CA MET A 49 -3.59 0.36 -0.18
C MET A 49 -2.26 0.22 -0.92
N ALA A 50 -2.09 0.92 -2.05
CA ALA A 50 -0.85 0.93 -2.80
C ALA A 50 0.31 1.53 -1.98
N ALA A 51 0.08 2.66 -1.32
CA ALA A 51 1.07 3.29 -0.46
C ALA A 51 1.46 2.40 0.72
N SER A 52 0.51 1.69 1.32
CA SER A 52 0.76 0.75 2.42
C SER A 52 1.66 -0.41 2.00
N LEU A 53 1.41 -0.99 0.82
CA LEU A 53 2.26 -2.02 0.22
C LEU A 53 3.67 -1.49 -0.08
N GLY A 54 3.78 -0.29 -0.67
CA GLY A 54 5.08 0.34 -0.95
C GLY A 54 5.91 0.55 0.32
N ARG A 55 5.29 1.06 1.39
CA ARG A 55 5.97 1.18 2.70
C ARG A 55 6.39 -0.16 3.29
N ALA A 56 5.68 -1.26 2.97
CA ALA A 56 6.07 -2.59 3.41
C ALA A 56 7.29 -3.11 2.66
N GLU A 57 7.35 -2.88 1.34
CA GLU A 57 8.52 -3.13 0.50
C GLU A 57 9.74 -2.34 0.99
N ASP A 58 9.59 -1.03 1.25
CA ASP A 58 10.70 -0.19 1.73
C ASP A 58 11.35 -0.75 3.02
N ARG A 59 10.53 -1.28 3.94
CA ARG A 59 11.03 -1.91 5.17
C ARG A 59 11.83 -3.19 4.89
N ILE A 60 11.43 -3.97 3.88
CA ILE A 60 12.16 -5.17 3.49
C ILE A 60 13.48 -4.78 2.83
N ASN A 61 13.44 -3.86 1.86
CA ASN A 61 14.63 -3.38 1.15
C ASN A 61 15.66 -2.81 2.14
N ARG A 62 15.22 -2.04 3.12
CA ARG A 62 16.09 -1.56 4.21
C ARG A 62 16.71 -2.71 5.01
N ALA A 63 15.92 -3.71 5.43
CA ALA A 63 16.44 -4.83 6.20
C ALA A 63 17.47 -5.66 5.42
N LEU A 64 17.24 -5.86 4.11
CA LEU A 64 18.18 -6.55 3.24
C LEU A 64 19.48 -5.76 3.05
N LEU A 65 19.39 -4.44 2.87
CA LEU A 65 20.56 -3.58 2.83
C LEU A 65 21.36 -3.62 4.14
N GLU A 66 20.69 -3.63 5.28
CA GLU A 66 21.35 -3.75 6.58
C GLU A 66 22.09 -5.10 6.72
N LEU A 67 21.55 -6.19 6.17
CA LEU A 67 22.26 -7.48 6.08
C LEU A 67 23.52 -7.41 5.22
N ASP A 68 23.46 -6.75 4.06
CA ASP A 68 24.63 -6.57 3.20
C ASP A 68 25.74 -5.77 3.89
N VAL A 69 25.35 -4.72 4.62
CA VAL A 69 26.29 -3.90 5.41
C VAL A 69 26.94 -4.73 6.52
N LEU A 70 26.15 -5.51 7.26
CA LEU A 70 26.66 -6.38 8.32
C LEU A 70 27.62 -7.45 7.75
N ALA A 71 27.26 -8.09 6.65
CA ALA A 71 28.13 -9.04 5.96
C ALA A 71 29.44 -8.39 5.49
N ALA A 72 29.39 -7.16 4.99
CA ALA A 72 30.58 -6.41 4.59
C ALA A 72 31.49 -6.05 5.77
N ARG A 73 30.91 -5.71 6.93
CA ARG A 73 31.66 -5.45 8.16
C ARG A 73 32.32 -6.72 8.69
N MET A 74 31.61 -7.84 8.69
CA MET A 74 32.15 -9.14 9.12
C MET A 74 33.38 -9.56 8.32
N ARG A 75 33.42 -9.28 7.02
CA ARG A 75 34.59 -9.57 6.17
C ARG A 75 35.85 -8.78 6.57
N LYS A 76 35.69 -7.65 7.26
CA LYS A 76 36.78 -6.76 7.67
C LYS A 76 37.14 -6.86 9.16
N ALA A 77 36.29 -7.50 9.96
CA ALA A 77 36.47 -7.63 11.39
C ALA A 77 37.46 -8.75 11.74
N ASP A 78 38.08 -8.63 12.92
CA ASP A 78 38.80 -9.70 13.59
C ASP A 78 37.83 -10.72 14.21
N GLU A 79 38.35 -11.82 14.77
CA GLU A 79 37.52 -12.93 15.26
C GLU A 79 36.60 -12.52 16.43
N GLU A 80 37.04 -11.63 17.33
CA GLU A 80 36.19 -11.10 18.41
C GLU A 80 35.09 -10.18 17.87
N GLY A 81 35.42 -9.27 16.94
CA GLY A 81 34.44 -8.39 16.30
C GLY A 81 33.42 -9.14 15.44
N LYS A 82 33.82 -10.26 14.83
CA LYS A 82 32.91 -11.11 14.04
C LYS A 82 31.80 -11.74 14.88
N ALA A 83 32.09 -12.19 16.10
CA ALA A 83 31.09 -12.88 16.93
C ALA A 83 29.88 -12.00 17.27
N LEU A 84 30.09 -10.70 17.52
CA LEU A 84 29.02 -9.73 17.75
C LEU A 84 28.24 -9.43 16.46
N LEU A 85 28.95 -9.28 15.34
CA LEU A 85 28.32 -9.01 14.04
C LEU A 85 27.48 -10.20 13.52
N ILE A 86 27.85 -11.45 13.86
CA ILE A 86 27.06 -12.65 13.55
C ILE A 86 25.69 -12.59 14.24
N ASP A 87 25.65 -12.19 15.51
CA ASP A 87 24.39 -12.09 16.27
C ASP A 87 23.49 -10.99 15.68
N ASP A 88 24.07 -9.83 15.37
CA ASP A 88 23.34 -8.74 14.72
C ASP A 88 22.82 -9.12 13.34
N PHE A 89 23.62 -9.84 12.56
CA PHE A 89 23.23 -10.36 11.26
C PHE A 89 22.05 -11.33 11.38
N ASN A 90 22.14 -12.31 12.30
CA ASN A 90 21.07 -13.28 12.50
C ASN A 90 19.79 -12.63 13.03
N ARG A 91 19.89 -11.61 13.89
CA ARG A 91 18.74 -10.83 14.35
C ARG A 91 18.08 -10.06 13.21
N MET A 92 18.88 -9.38 12.39
CA MET A 92 18.38 -8.65 11.24
C MET A 92 17.74 -9.58 10.20
N ARG A 93 18.27 -10.80 10.07
CA ARG A 93 17.72 -11.84 9.20
C ARG A 93 16.32 -12.25 9.63
N GLU A 94 16.09 -12.49 10.92
CA GLU A 94 14.75 -12.81 11.42
C GLU A 94 13.78 -11.62 11.27
N TYR A 95 14.28 -10.38 11.44
CA TYR A 95 13.50 -9.19 11.14
C TYR A 95 13.09 -9.12 9.66
N ALA A 96 14.02 -9.35 8.72
CA ALA A 96 13.73 -9.35 7.29
C ALA A 96 12.66 -10.40 6.93
N LYS A 97 12.74 -11.62 7.49
CA LYS A 97 11.73 -12.67 7.29
C LYS A 97 10.36 -12.24 7.77
N LEU A 98 10.30 -11.62 8.94
CA LEU A 98 9.07 -11.11 9.51
C LEU A 98 8.44 -10.07 8.57
N ARG A 99 9.25 -9.14 8.02
CA ARG A 99 8.76 -8.12 7.08
C ARG A 99 8.24 -8.73 5.76
N VAL A 100 8.93 -9.72 5.19
CA VAL A 100 8.46 -10.44 3.99
C VAL A 100 7.15 -11.17 4.27
N ARG A 101 7.02 -11.82 5.44
CA ARG A 101 5.78 -12.47 5.86
C ARG A 101 4.63 -11.46 5.98
N ASP A 102 4.88 -10.30 6.58
CA ASP A 102 3.84 -9.29 6.76
C ASP A 102 3.38 -8.71 5.41
N LEU A 103 4.30 -8.47 4.46
CA LEU A 103 3.94 -8.09 3.08
C LEU A 103 3.10 -9.19 2.40
N ARG A 104 3.46 -10.46 2.58
CA ARG A 104 2.66 -11.58 2.05
C ARG A 104 1.23 -11.56 2.59
N ILE A 105 1.05 -11.36 3.90
CA ILE A 105 -0.28 -11.29 4.52
C ILE A 105 -1.08 -10.11 3.95
N GLN A 106 -0.46 -8.94 3.82
CA GLN A 106 -1.11 -7.76 3.23
C GLN A 106 -1.56 -8.02 1.78
N ARG A 107 -0.71 -8.66 0.98
CA ARG A 107 -1.02 -9.07 -0.39
C ARG A 107 -2.19 -10.05 -0.44
N GLU A 108 -2.19 -11.07 0.41
CA GLU A 108 -3.27 -12.06 0.48
C GLU A 108 -4.62 -11.42 0.89
N ALA A 109 -4.60 -10.46 1.81
CA ALA A 109 -5.77 -9.70 2.22
C ALA A 109 -6.38 -8.86 1.06
N LEU A 110 -5.55 -8.43 0.10
CA LEU A 110 -5.98 -7.74 -1.11
C LEU A 110 -6.34 -8.70 -2.27
N GLY A 111 -6.28 -10.02 -2.04
CA GLY A 111 -6.65 -11.04 -3.01
C GLY A 111 -5.49 -11.55 -3.87
N PHE A 112 -4.25 -11.11 -3.65
CA PHE A 112 -3.08 -11.65 -4.35
C PHE A 112 -2.68 -13.01 -3.77
N ARG A 113 -2.90 -14.09 -4.53
CA ARG A 113 -2.64 -15.47 -4.06
C ARG A 113 -1.31 -16.07 -4.54
N ASN A 114 -0.72 -15.54 -5.61
CA ASN A 114 0.59 -15.96 -6.07
C ASN A 114 1.68 -15.13 -5.37
N ASN A 115 2.39 -15.77 -4.45
CA ASN A 115 3.47 -15.17 -3.66
C ASN A 115 4.84 -15.81 -3.92
N ALA A 116 4.96 -16.64 -4.97
CA ALA A 116 6.24 -17.25 -5.33
C ALA A 116 7.31 -16.19 -5.66
N LEU A 117 6.89 -15.10 -6.31
CA LEU A 117 7.74 -13.96 -6.65
C LEU A 117 8.38 -13.28 -5.43
N LEU A 118 7.79 -13.38 -4.22
CA LEU A 118 8.38 -12.74 -3.04
C LEU A 118 9.72 -13.37 -2.66
N VAL A 119 9.91 -14.66 -2.92
CA VAL A 119 11.17 -15.37 -2.64
C VAL A 119 12.27 -14.91 -3.60
N GLU A 120 11.90 -14.65 -4.86
CA GLU A 120 12.81 -14.15 -5.89
C GLU A 120 13.19 -12.69 -5.66
N LEU A 121 12.22 -11.84 -5.33
CA LEU A 121 12.43 -10.40 -5.12
C LEU A 121 13.17 -10.10 -3.81
N TYR A 122 12.97 -10.92 -2.77
CA TYR A 122 13.52 -10.68 -1.44
C TYR A 122 14.33 -11.89 -0.94
N PRO A 123 15.50 -12.17 -1.55
CA PRO A 123 16.32 -13.30 -1.17
C PRO A 123 16.99 -13.06 0.19
N ILE A 124 16.48 -13.71 1.24
CA ILE A 124 17.05 -13.60 2.58
C ILE A 124 18.22 -14.60 2.72
N PRO A 125 19.45 -14.14 3.05
CA PRO A 125 20.61 -15.01 3.18
C PRO A 125 20.44 -16.07 4.29
N PRO A 126 21.19 -17.19 4.24
CA PRO A 126 21.17 -18.19 5.30
C PRO A 126 21.69 -17.64 6.63
N ALA A 127 21.33 -18.29 7.75
CA ALA A 127 21.89 -17.94 9.06
C ALA A 127 23.37 -18.33 9.12
N ILE A 128 24.15 -17.52 9.83
CA ILE A 128 25.56 -17.79 10.05
C ILE A 128 25.69 -18.47 11.41
N LYS A 129 26.34 -19.64 11.43
CA LYS A 129 26.67 -20.34 12.67
C LYS A 129 27.86 -19.64 13.34
N ARG A 130 27.80 -19.54 14.67
CA ARG A 130 28.97 -19.20 15.48
C ARG A 130 30.00 -20.31 15.42
#